data_AF-W6A4U5-F1
#
_entry.id   AF-W6A4U5-F1
#
_cell.length_a   1.000
_cell.length_b   1.000
_cell.length_c   1.000
_cell.angle_alpha   90.00
_cell.angle_beta   90.00
_cell.angle_gamma   90.00
#
_symmetry.space_group_name_H-M   'P 1'
#
loop_
_entity.id
_entity.type
_entity.pdbx_description
1 polymer ?
#
loop_
_entity_poly.entity_id
_entity_poly.type
_entity_poly.pdbx_seq_one_letter_code
_entity_poly.pdbx_strand_id
1 'polypeptide(L)'
;SDQASSLSCDPTGVCDGHSRSLNSIPSGLTAGVKSLDLSNNDITYVGNRDLQRCVNLKTLRLGANEIHTVEEDSFFHLRNLEYLDLSYNRLSNLSSSWFRSLYV
;
A
#
# COMPACT_ATOMS: atom_id res chain seq x y z
N SER A 1 6.81 24.23 -4.55
CA SER A 1 6.76 24.57 -3.11
C SER A 1 5.71 23.68 -2.50
N ASP A 2 6.09 22.43 -2.23
CA ASP A 2 5.16 21.30 -2.11
C ASP A 2 5.44 20.52 -0.81
N GLN A 3 5.21 21.18 0.32
CA GLN A 3 5.43 20.60 1.65
C GLN A 3 4.18 19.91 2.25
N ALA A 4 3.14 19.62 1.45
CA ALA A 4 1.88 19.07 1.96
C ALA A 4 1.70 17.55 1.74
N SER A 5 2.54 16.87 0.96
CA SER A 5 2.32 15.48 0.51
C SER A 5 3.35 14.46 1.02
N SER A 6 4.16 14.81 2.03
CA SER A 6 5.17 13.89 2.55
C SER A 6 4.56 12.89 3.53
N LEU A 7 4.64 11.60 3.18
CA LEU A 7 4.49 10.48 4.09
C LEU A 7 5.39 10.70 5.33
N SER A 8 4.83 10.61 6.53
CA SER A 8 5.60 10.76 7.77
C SER A 8 6.03 9.38 8.28
N CYS A 9 7.33 9.10 8.36
CA CYS A 9 7.85 7.83 8.84
C CYS A 9 8.70 8.00 10.10
N ASP A 10 8.47 7.16 11.11
CA ASP A 10 9.33 7.08 12.28
C ASP A 10 10.56 6.16 12.04
N PRO A 11 11.59 6.20 12.92
CA PRO A 11 12.79 5.36 12.78
C PRO A 11 12.53 3.85 12.88
N THR A 12 11.37 3.42 13.37
CA THR A 12 11.01 2.00 13.51
C THR A 12 10.39 1.43 12.23
N GLY A 13 10.06 2.31 11.27
CA GLY A 13 9.48 1.95 9.98
C GLY A 13 7.95 2.06 9.94
N VAL A 14 7.34 2.81 10.87
CA VAL A 14 5.90 3.12 10.81
C VAL A 14 5.72 4.40 10.02
N CYS A 15 5.04 4.30 8.89
CA CYS A 15 4.77 5.38 7.96
C CYS A 15 3.29 5.71 7.90
N ASP A 16 2.95 6.97 8.15
CA ASP A 16 1.61 7.54 8.13
C ASP A 16 1.43 8.52 6.96
N GLY A 17 0.54 8.15 6.05
CA GLY A 17 0.02 8.96 4.96
C GLY A 17 -1.50 9.02 4.95
N HIS A 18 -2.15 8.80 6.10
CA HIS A 18 -3.60 8.84 6.24
C HIS A 18 -4.17 10.25 5.99
N SER A 19 -5.28 10.33 5.26
CA SER A 19 -6.00 11.60 5.00
C SER A 19 -5.11 12.70 4.42
N ARG A 20 -4.34 12.37 3.36
CA ARG A 20 -3.39 13.31 2.70
C ARG A 20 -3.77 13.64 1.25
N SER A 21 -4.98 13.27 0.81
CA SER A 21 -5.45 13.46 -0.58
C SER A 21 -4.47 12.90 -1.61
N LEU A 22 -3.85 11.77 -1.30
CA LEU A 22 -2.94 11.07 -2.21
C LEU A 22 -3.76 10.41 -3.32
N ASN A 23 -3.35 10.60 -4.57
CA ASN A 23 -3.98 9.97 -5.73
C ASN A 23 -3.25 8.70 -6.21
N SER A 24 -2.13 8.37 -5.57
CA SER A 24 -1.25 7.25 -5.90
C SER A 24 -0.43 6.82 -4.69
N ILE A 25 0.10 5.60 -4.72
CA ILE A 25 1.07 5.15 -3.71
C ILE A 25 2.34 6.01 -3.83
N PRO A 26 2.84 6.61 -2.73
CA PRO A 26 4.04 7.44 -2.78
C PRO A 26 5.26 6.69 -3.32
N SER A 27 5.99 7.32 -4.24
CA SER A 27 7.27 6.79 -4.71
C SER A 27 8.34 6.84 -3.59
N GLY A 28 9.38 6.01 -3.71
CA GLY A 28 10.53 6.06 -2.80
C GLY A 28 10.39 5.23 -1.52
N LEU A 29 9.34 4.42 -1.40
CA LEU A 29 9.22 3.42 -0.34
C LEU A 29 10.38 2.41 -0.42
N THR A 30 10.84 1.95 0.75
CA THR A 30 12.03 1.10 0.88
C THR A 30 11.78 -0.08 1.81
N ALA A 31 12.78 -0.97 1.94
CA ALA A 31 12.77 -2.07 2.88
C ALA A 31 12.77 -1.64 4.36
N GLY A 32 12.94 -0.34 4.64
CA GLY A 32 12.82 0.21 6.00
C GLY A 32 11.37 0.34 6.48
N VAL A 33 10.38 0.30 5.58
CA VAL A 33 8.95 0.43 5.92
C VAL A 33 8.43 -0.92 6.44
N LYS A 34 7.81 -0.90 7.62
CA LYS A 34 7.20 -2.06 8.29
C LYS A 34 5.68 -1.94 8.42
N SER A 35 5.18 -0.72 8.61
CA SER A 35 3.75 -0.42 8.62
C SER A 35 3.51 0.79 7.74
N LEU A 36 2.54 0.69 6.84
CA LEU A 36 2.18 1.75 5.91
C LEU A 36 0.67 1.99 5.97
N ASP A 37 0.30 3.18 6.43
CA ASP A 37 -1.08 3.66 6.38
C ASP A 37 -1.26 4.67 5.26
N LEU A 38 -2.04 4.28 4.25
CA LEU A 38 -2.46 5.12 3.13
C LEU A 38 -3.99 5.19 3.06
N SER A 39 -4.68 4.91 4.16
CA SER A 39 -6.14 4.95 4.21
C SER A 39 -6.68 6.37 4.07
N ASN A 40 -7.95 6.50 3.64
CA ASN A 40 -8.63 7.80 3.48
C ASN A 40 -7.89 8.71 2.50
N ASN A 41 -7.61 8.19 1.31
CA ASN A 41 -6.99 8.92 0.20
C ASN A 41 -7.80 8.70 -1.08
N ASP A 42 -7.34 9.24 -2.20
CA ASP A 42 -7.98 9.18 -3.52
C ASP A 42 -7.24 8.21 -4.46
N ILE A 43 -6.59 7.17 -3.92
CA ILE A 43 -5.81 6.20 -4.70
C ILE A 43 -6.76 5.33 -5.52
N THR A 44 -6.54 5.23 -6.83
CA THR A 44 -7.41 4.47 -7.75
C THR A 44 -6.78 3.18 -8.28
N TYR A 45 -5.46 3.06 -8.17
CA TYR A 45 -4.68 2.01 -8.80
C TYR A 45 -3.49 1.60 -7.92
N VAL A 46 -3.21 0.30 -7.87
CA VAL A 46 -2.01 -0.28 -7.26
C VAL A 46 -1.25 -1.06 -8.33
N GLY A 47 -0.06 -0.59 -8.68
CA GLY A 47 0.81 -1.20 -9.68
C GLY A 47 1.83 -2.16 -9.08
N ASN A 48 2.37 -3.04 -9.92
CA ASN A 48 3.32 -4.07 -9.48
C ASN A 48 4.66 -3.54 -8.95
N ARG A 49 5.01 -2.28 -9.27
CA ARG A 49 6.25 -1.62 -8.83
C ARG A 49 6.08 -0.74 -7.60
N ASP A 50 4.85 -0.39 -7.21
CA ASP A 50 4.58 0.60 -6.17
C ASP A 50 5.12 0.15 -4.81
N LEU A 51 5.01 -1.15 -4.53
CA LEU A 51 5.36 -1.75 -3.24
C LEU A 51 6.52 -2.76 -3.34
N GLN A 52 7.15 -2.90 -4.52
CA GLN A 52 8.15 -3.95 -4.78
C GLN A 52 9.36 -3.93 -3.83
N ARG A 53 9.71 -2.75 -3.28
CA ARG A 53 10.86 -2.58 -2.37
C ARG A 53 10.50 -2.76 -0.89
N CYS A 54 9.21 -2.84 -0.55
CA CYS A 54 8.71 -2.92 0.82
C CYS A 54 8.73 -4.37 1.35
N VAL A 55 9.85 -5.07 1.16
CA VAL A 55 9.96 -6.52 1.43
C VAL A 55 9.75 -6.90 2.90
N ASN A 56 9.89 -5.94 3.83
CA ASN A 56 9.70 -6.12 5.27
C ASN A 56 8.34 -5.59 5.77
N LEU A 57 7.44 -5.20 4.88
CA LEU A 57 6.14 -4.66 5.23
C LEU A 57 5.28 -5.75 5.90
N LYS A 58 4.75 -5.44 7.08
CA LYS A 58 3.84 -6.30 7.86
C LYS A 58 2.41 -5.83 7.82
N THR A 59 2.20 -4.52 7.74
CA THR A 59 0.87 -3.91 7.75
C THR A 59 0.74 -2.95 6.59
N LEU A 60 -0.29 -3.16 5.76
CA LEU A 60 -0.67 -2.26 4.68
C LEU A 60 -2.15 -1.89 4.83
N ARG A 61 -2.42 -0.60 5.04
CA ARG A 61 -3.78 -0.05 5.05
C ARG A 61 -4.02 0.80 3.81
N LEU A 62 -4.96 0.36 3.00
CA LEU A 62 -5.46 1.05 1.80
C LEU A 62 -6.99 1.24 1.89
N GLY A 63 -7.57 1.08 3.08
CA GLY A 63 -9.00 1.24 3.30
C GLY A 63 -9.49 2.66 3.00
N ALA A 64 -10.76 2.79 2.60
CA ALA A 64 -11.37 4.07 2.24
C ALA A 64 -10.54 4.83 1.18
N ASN A 65 -10.29 4.17 0.06
CA ASN A 65 -9.73 4.75 -1.15
C ASN A 65 -10.68 4.49 -2.32
N GLU A 66 -10.28 4.83 -3.54
CA GLU A 66 -11.08 4.62 -4.75
C GLU A 66 -10.49 3.53 -5.65
N ILE A 67 -9.79 2.56 -5.05
CA ILE A 67 -9.04 1.54 -5.77
C ILE A 67 -10.01 0.64 -6.53
N HIS A 68 -9.92 0.67 -7.86
CA HIS A 68 -10.68 -0.22 -8.74
C HIS A 68 -9.77 -1.19 -9.50
N THR A 69 -8.46 -0.96 -9.51
CA THR A 69 -7.49 -1.80 -10.19
C THR A 69 -6.29 -2.11 -9.29
N VAL A 70 -5.97 -3.39 -9.15
CA VAL A 70 -4.73 -3.88 -8.54
C VAL A 70 -4.08 -4.82 -9.55
N GLU A 71 -2.87 -4.51 -10.00
CA GLU A 71 -2.16 -5.35 -10.97
C GLU A 71 -1.82 -6.73 -10.40
N GLU A 72 -1.63 -7.68 -11.30
CA GLU A 72 -1.07 -8.98 -10.94
C GLU A 72 0.28 -8.80 -10.22
N ASP A 73 0.51 -9.62 -9.20
CA ASP A 73 1.74 -9.63 -8.42
C ASP A 73 2.07 -8.32 -7.66
N SER A 74 1.13 -7.38 -7.53
CA SER A 74 1.29 -6.13 -6.76
C SER A 74 1.73 -6.33 -5.30
N PHE A 75 1.38 -7.47 -4.72
CA PHE A 75 1.78 -7.84 -3.35
C PHE A 75 2.79 -8.99 -3.31
N PHE A 76 3.34 -9.41 -4.46
CA PHE A 76 4.19 -10.60 -4.57
C PHE A 76 5.47 -10.52 -3.71
N HIS A 77 6.04 -9.31 -3.59
CA HIS A 77 7.25 -9.07 -2.80
C HIS A 77 6.98 -8.87 -1.31
N LEU A 78 5.72 -8.75 -0.89
CA LEU A 78 5.32 -8.48 0.49
C LEU A 78 5.23 -9.79 1.31
N ARG A 79 6.34 -10.53 1.36
CA ARG A 79 6.42 -11.88 1.96
C ARG A 79 6.18 -11.91 3.48
N ASN A 80 6.33 -10.75 4.13
CA ASN A 80 6.12 -10.59 5.57
C ASN A 80 4.78 -9.93 5.90
N LEU A 81 3.88 -9.76 4.91
CA LEU A 81 2.62 -9.07 5.11
C LEU A 81 1.69 -9.93 5.97
N GLU A 82 1.31 -9.39 7.12
CA GLU A 82 0.45 -10.03 8.11
C GLU A 82 -0.96 -9.42 8.08
N TYR A 83 -1.07 -8.17 7.64
CA TYR A 83 -2.33 -7.43 7.58
C TYR A 83 -2.44 -6.62 6.29
N LEU A 84 -3.52 -6.85 5.55
CA LEU A 84 -3.90 -6.11 4.35
C LEU A 84 -5.35 -5.63 4.49
N ASP A 85 -5.54 -4.32 4.46
CA ASP A 85 -6.87 -3.70 4.42
C ASP A 85 -7.11 -3.03 3.07
N LEU A 86 -8.10 -3.56 2.33
CA LEU A 86 -8.63 -3.02 1.07
C LEU A 86 -10.11 -2.65 1.21
N SER A 87 -10.64 -2.55 2.43
CA SER A 87 -12.05 -2.24 2.67
C SER A 87 -12.45 -0.86 2.14
N TYR A 88 -13.73 -0.65 1.84
CA TYR A 88 -14.24 0.61 1.31
C TYR A 88 -13.46 1.12 0.08
N ASN A 89 -13.23 0.23 -0.89
CA ASN A 89 -12.68 0.54 -2.20
C ASN A 89 -13.69 0.20 -3.31
N ARG A 90 -13.33 0.43 -4.58
CA ARG A 90 -14.17 0.16 -5.75
C ARG A 90 -13.80 -1.16 -6.46
N LEU A 91 -13.29 -2.13 -5.72
CA LEU A 91 -12.90 -3.44 -6.24
C LEU A 91 -14.15 -4.25 -6.64
N SER A 92 -14.27 -4.54 -7.93
CA SER A 92 -15.35 -5.38 -8.47
C SER A 92 -14.94 -6.83 -8.70
N ASN A 93 -13.65 -7.08 -8.86
CA ASN A 93 -13.06 -8.40 -9.07
C ASN A 93 -11.86 -8.58 -8.14
N LEU A 94 -11.72 -9.78 -7.58
CA LEU A 94 -10.55 -10.18 -6.80
C LEU A 94 -9.74 -11.18 -7.62
N SER A 95 -8.42 -10.94 -7.73
CA SER A 95 -7.50 -11.91 -8.33
C SER A 95 -6.81 -12.74 -7.26
N SER A 96 -6.75 -14.06 -7.47
CA SER A 96 -5.97 -14.94 -6.60
C SER A 96 -4.46 -14.65 -6.67
N SER A 97 -3.98 -14.01 -7.74
CA SER A 97 -2.56 -13.62 -7.88
C SER A 97 -2.11 -12.66 -6.79
N TRP A 98 -3.00 -11.78 -6.31
CA TRP A 98 -2.72 -10.81 -5.25
C TRP A 98 -2.26 -11.48 -3.95
N PHE A 99 -2.77 -12.68 -3.67
CA PHE A 99 -2.54 -13.36 -2.40
C PHE A 99 -1.52 -14.51 -2.50
N ARG A 100 -0.87 -14.71 -3.65
CA ARG A 100 0.10 -15.81 -3.86
C ARG A 100 1.27 -15.80 -2.88
N SER A 101 1.67 -14.62 -2.41
CA SER A 101 2.74 -14.47 -1.43
C SER A 101 2.29 -14.70 0.03
N LEU A 102 0.98 -14.76 0.29
CA LEU A 102 0.41 -14.95 1.63
C LEU A 102 0.18 -16.42 2.01
N TYR A 103 0.25 -17.33 1.05
CA TYR A 103 0.25 -18.77 1.30
C TYR A 103 1.69 -19.24 1.48
N VAL A 104 2.18 -19.20 2.71
CA VAL A 104 3.42 -19.87 3.13
C VAL A 104 3.09 -20.86 4.24
#